data_AF-A0A2U1UAQ9-F1
#
_entry.id   AF-A0A2U1UAQ9-F1
#
_cell.length_a   1.000
_cell.length_b   1.000
_cell.length_c   1.000
_cell.angle_alpha   90.00
_cell.angle_beta   90.00
_cell.angle_gamma   90.00
#
_symmetry.space_group_name_H-M   'P 1'
#
loop_
_entity.id
_entity.type
_entity.pdbx_description
1 polymer ?
#
loop_
_entity_poly.entity_id
_entity_poly.type
_entity_poly.pdbx_seq_one_letter_code
_entity_poly.pdbx_strand_id
1 'polypeptide(L)'
;MEQDIIFKSVSIWPAVFYYIISTVVFLVLYYIKLIVDRKMKRPIFILYTLFVPIICALQFCIFGHGTSFVKYFLHIDVDVDAYDSIIYGALFFTILYVFAMPRNKYVKFV
;
A
#
# COMPACT_ATOMS: atom_id res chain seq x y z
N MET A 1 2.61 -9.06 -41.16
CA MET A 1 3.49 -10.12 -40.61
C MET A 1 3.34 -10.03 -39.11
N GLU A 2 3.10 -11.17 -38.47
CA GLU A 2 2.25 -11.33 -37.31
C GLU A 2 2.48 -10.32 -36.17
N GLN A 3 1.37 -9.73 -35.74
CA GLN A 3 1.24 -9.31 -34.35
C GLN A 3 1.28 -10.60 -33.53
N ASP A 4 2.50 -11.10 -33.30
CA ASP A 4 2.79 -11.98 -32.19
C ASP A 4 2.55 -11.13 -30.94
N ILE A 5 1.26 -11.03 -30.60
CA ILE A 5 0.80 -10.70 -29.27
C ILE A 5 1.34 -11.86 -28.45
N ILE A 6 2.58 -11.72 -28.00
CA ILE A 6 3.22 -12.57 -27.01
C ILE A 6 2.37 -12.36 -25.76
N PHE A 7 1.25 -13.07 -25.67
CA PHE A 7 0.62 -13.45 -24.43
C PHE A 7 1.64 -14.35 -23.75
N LYS A 8 2.70 -13.76 -23.19
CA LYS A 8 3.48 -14.38 -22.14
C LYS A 8 2.42 -14.64 -21.07
N SER A 9 2.00 -15.88 -20.92
CA SER A 9 1.01 -16.26 -19.92
C SER A 9 1.68 -16.15 -18.55
N VAL A 10 1.85 -14.91 -18.09
CA VAL A 10 2.38 -14.63 -16.79
C VAL A 10 1.33 -15.13 -15.78
N SER A 11 1.77 -15.93 -14.81
CA SER A 11 0.89 -16.49 -13.79
C SER A 11 0.08 -15.38 -13.12
N ILE A 12 -1.24 -15.51 -13.01
CA ILE A 12 -2.08 -14.47 -12.37
C ILE A 12 -1.90 -14.40 -10.85
N TRP A 13 -1.34 -15.46 -10.25
CA TRP A 13 -1.24 -15.62 -8.80
C TRP A 13 -0.51 -14.50 -8.06
N PRO A 14 0.66 -13.98 -8.52
CA PRO A 14 1.35 -12.90 -7.83
C PRO A 14 0.51 -11.63 -7.73
N ALA A 15 -0.26 -11.29 -8.78
CA ALA A 15 -1.19 -10.17 -8.73
C ALA A 15 -2.30 -10.42 -7.70
N VAL A 16 -2.92 -11.61 -7.71
CA VAL A 16 -3.97 -11.97 -6.74
C VAL A 16 -3.45 -11.86 -5.29
N PHE A 17 -2.27 -12.41 -5.00
CA PHE A 17 -1.66 -12.31 -3.67
C PHE A 17 -1.36 -10.87 -3.29
N TYR A 18 -0.83 -10.07 -4.22
CA TYR A 18 -0.56 -8.65 -4.00
C TYR A 18 -1.82 -7.87 -3.58
N TYR A 19 -2.94 -8.08 -4.28
CA TYR A 19 -4.22 -7.43 -3.95
C TYR A 19 -4.80 -7.90 -2.61
N ILE A 20 -4.71 -9.20 -2.31
CA ILE A 20 -5.15 -9.75 -1.02
C ILE A 20 -4.34 -9.13 0.12
N ILE A 21 -3.02 -9.15 0.03
CA ILE A 21 -2.12 -8.61 1.06
C ILE A 21 -2.36 -7.11 1.25
N SER A 22 -2.44 -6.35 0.17
CA SER A 22 -2.68 -4.90 0.24
C SER A 22 -4.04 -4.56 0.86
N THR A 23 -5.07 -5.35 0.55
CA THR A 23 -6.40 -5.20 1.17
C THR A 23 -6.35 -5.51 2.67
N VAL A 24 -5.70 -6.60 3.07
CA VAL A 24 -5.54 -6.96 4.49
C VAL A 24 -4.78 -5.88 5.24
N VAL A 25 -3.69 -5.36 4.68
CA VAL A 25 -2.92 -4.25 5.27
C VAL A 25 -3.80 -3.01 5.44
N PHE A 26 -4.59 -2.64 4.44
CA PHE A 26 -5.54 -1.54 4.56
C PHE A 26 -6.54 -1.75 5.70
N LEU A 27 -7.17 -2.93 5.78
CA LEU A 27 -8.15 -3.24 6.82
C LEU A 27 -7.52 -3.18 8.22
N VAL A 28 -6.30 -3.69 8.38
CA VAL A 28 -5.55 -3.61 9.64
C VAL A 28 -5.24 -2.16 10.00
N LEU A 29 -4.73 -1.36 9.06
CA LEU A 29 -4.49 0.06 9.28
C LEU A 29 -5.79 0.75 9.70
N TYR A 30 -6.86 0.59 8.93
CA TYR A 30 -8.15 1.20 9.22
C TYR A 30 -8.71 0.78 10.60
N TYR A 31 -8.54 -0.48 11.00
CA TYR A 31 -8.95 -0.94 12.33
C TYR A 31 -8.12 -0.28 13.43
N ILE A 32 -6.79 -0.17 13.27
CA ILE A 32 -5.91 0.51 14.22
C ILE A 32 -6.32 1.98 14.35
N LYS A 33 -6.63 2.67 13.24
CA LYS A 33 -7.17 4.04 13.25
C LYS A 33 -8.36 4.17 14.19
N LEU A 34 -9.35 3.27 14.11
CA LEU A 34 -10.54 3.31 14.98
C LEU A 34 -10.16 3.20 16.47
N ILE A 35 -9.15 2.39 16.80
CA ILE A 35 -8.64 2.25 18.16
C ILE A 35 -7.93 3.53 18.61
N VAL A 36 -7.05 4.09 17.77
CA VAL A 36 -6.32 5.34 18.06
C VAL A 36 -7.30 6.49 18.30
N ASP A 37 -8.29 6.64 17.42
CA ASP A 37 -9.33 7.66 17.49
C ASP A 37 -10.23 7.50 18.74
N ARG A 38 -10.35 6.29 19.30
CA ARG A 38 -11.11 6.01 20.53
C ARG A 38 -10.28 6.23 21.79
N LYS A 39 -9.00 5.83 21.80
CA LYS A 39 -8.14 5.92 22.99
C LYS A 39 -7.79 7.36 23.37
N MET A 40 -7.89 8.31 22.43
CA MET A 40 -7.55 9.72 22.62
C MET A 40 -6.21 9.97 23.34
N LYS A 41 -5.22 9.08 23.19
CA LYS A 41 -3.86 9.30 23.70
C LYS A 41 -2.99 10.01 22.65
N ARG A 42 -2.59 11.24 22.94
CA ARG A 42 -1.79 12.10 22.05
C ARG A 42 -0.52 11.43 21.49
N PRO A 43 0.30 10.71 22.28
CA PRO A 43 1.50 10.06 21.71
C PRO A 43 1.15 8.94 20.71
N ILE A 44 0.08 8.18 20.96
CA ILE A 44 -0.37 7.10 20.06
C ILE A 44 -0.87 7.70 18.74
N PHE A 45 -1.60 8.81 18.81
CA PHE A 45 -2.02 9.55 17.63
C PHE A 45 -0.84 10.03 16.79
N ILE A 46 0.18 10.65 17.40
CA ILE A 46 1.36 11.14 16.67
C ILE A 46 2.11 9.98 16.01
N LEU A 47 2.40 8.92 16.75
CA LEU A 47 3.10 7.74 16.20
C LEU A 47 2.35 7.12 15.03
N TYR A 48 1.03 6.96 15.16
CA TYR A 48 0.23 6.38 14.10
C TYR A 48 0.09 7.31 12.87
N THR A 49 0.03 8.62 13.10
CA THR A 49 0.03 9.64 12.04
C THR A 49 1.33 9.62 11.22
N LEU A 50 2.47 9.30 11.84
CA LEU A 50 3.76 9.12 11.15
C LEU A 50 3.88 7.75 10.48
N PHE A 51 3.28 6.72 11.08
CA PHE A 51 3.34 5.35 10.57
C PHE A 51 2.59 5.16 9.26
N VAL A 52 1.36 5.69 9.14
CA VAL A 52 0.54 5.53 7.92
C VAL A 52 1.24 6.05 6.66
N PRO A 53 1.84 7.27 6.64
CA PRO A 53 2.62 7.75 5.51
C PRO A 53 3.80 6.86 5.12
N ILE A 54 4.48 6.21 6.08
CA ILE A 54 5.57 5.27 5.77
C ILE A 54 5.03 4.11 4.93
N ILE A 55 3.89 3.55 5.31
CA ILE A 55 3.27 2.45 4.55
C ILE A 55 2.75 2.94 3.18
N CYS A 56 2.19 4.14 3.10
CA CYS A 56 1.84 4.75 1.81
C CYS A 56 3.07 4.93 0.90
N ALA A 57 4.20 5.35 1.47
CA ALA A 57 5.45 5.52 0.75
C ALA A 57 5.98 4.19 0.23
N LEU A 58 5.84 3.09 0.97
CA LEU A 58 6.20 1.75 0.46
C LEU A 58 5.39 1.39 -0.79
N GLN A 59 4.07 1.59 -0.79
CA GLN A 59 3.24 1.36 -1.97
C GLN A 59 3.62 2.29 -3.12
N PHE A 60 3.95 3.55 -2.82
CA PHE A 60 4.38 4.51 -3.83
C PHE A 60 5.74 4.12 -4.44
N CYS A 61 6.67 3.60 -3.64
CA CYS A 61 7.94 3.08 -4.12
C CYS A 61 7.76 1.84 -5.01
N ILE A 62 6.79 0.95 -4.71
CA ILE A 62 6.44 -0.17 -5.59
C ILE A 62 5.94 0.38 -6.94
N PHE A 63 5.10 1.41 -6.94
CA PHE A 63 4.65 2.06 -8.16
C PHE A 63 5.81 2.73 -8.95
N GLY A 64 6.70 3.46 -8.27
CA GLY A 64 7.74 4.25 -8.92
C GLY A 64 9.00 3.48 -9.33
N HIS A 65 9.30 2.36 -8.66
CA HIS A 65 10.54 1.60 -8.86
C HIS A 65 10.32 0.11 -9.16
N GLY A 66 9.08 -0.38 -9.05
CA GLY A 66 8.69 -1.71 -9.51
C GLY A 66 9.51 -2.85 -8.90
N THR A 67 9.96 -3.77 -9.76
CA THR A 67 10.74 -4.96 -9.36
C THR A 67 12.01 -4.60 -8.59
N SER A 68 12.67 -3.49 -8.95
CA SER A 68 13.91 -3.07 -8.28
C SER A 68 13.68 -2.80 -6.79
N PHE A 69 12.61 -2.10 -6.43
CA PHE A 69 12.33 -1.83 -5.02
C PHE A 69 11.94 -3.10 -4.26
N VAL A 70 11.09 -3.94 -4.84
CA VAL A 70 10.65 -5.19 -4.19
C VAL A 70 11.82 -6.15 -3.98
N LYS A 71 12.73 -6.25 -4.94
CA LYS A 71 13.90 -7.11 -4.86
C LYS A 71 14.96 -6.60 -3.89
N TYR A 72 15.34 -5.33 -3.95
CA TYR A 72 16.45 -4.81 -3.16
C TYR A 72 16.05 -4.34 -1.76
N PHE A 73 14.83 -3.83 -1.60
CA PHE A 73 14.37 -3.33 -0.31
C PHE A 73 13.59 -4.41 0.47
N LEU A 74 12.63 -5.06 -0.19
CA LEU A 74 11.79 -6.08 0.45
C LEU A 74 12.40 -7.49 0.39
N HIS A 75 13.46 -7.70 -0.40
CA HIS A 75 14.10 -9.00 -0.59
C HIS A 75 13.15 -10.10 -1.11
N ILE A 76 12.14 -9.69 -1.88
CA ILE A 76 11.16 -10.60 -2.49
C ILE A 76 11.48 -10.73 -3.97
N ASP A 77 11.71 -11.96 -4.44
CA ASP A 77 12.00 -12.23 -5.85
C ASP A 77 10.70 -12.39 -6.65
N VAL A 78 10.01 -11.27 -6.84
CA VAL A 78 8.80 -11.16 -7.68
C VAL A 78 9.05 -10.11 -8.74
N ASP A 79 8.86 -10.49 -9.99
CA ASP A 79 8.93 -9.57 -11.13
C ASP A 79 7.63 -8.76 -11.24
N VAL A 80 7.58 -7.64 -10.54
CA VAL A 80 6.45 -6.70 -10.52
C VAL A 80 6.27 -6.01 -11.87
N ASP A 81 7.38 -5.74 -12.56
CA ASP A 81 7.40 -5.05 -13.85
C ASP A 81 6.72 -5.87 -14.96
N ALA A 82 6.53 -7.17 -14.75
CA ALA A 82 5.73 -8.02 -15.61
C ALA A 82 4.20 -7.81 -15.46
N TYR A 83 3.75 -7.01 -14.49
CA TYR A 83 2.33 -6.80 -14.18
C TYR A 83 1.98 -5.31 -14.03
N ASP A 84 1.50 -4.69 -15.10
CA ASP A 84 0.93 -3.34 -15.06
C ASP A 84 -0.16 -3.21 -13.99
N SER A 85 -0.95 -4.28 -13.80
CA SER A 85 -1.99 -4.33 -12.77
C SER A 85 -1.46 -4.16 -11.34
N ILE A 86 -0.24 -4.62 -11.04
CA ILE A 86 0.37 -4.45 -9.71
C ILE A 86 0.91 -3.02 -9.57
N ILE A 87 1.54 -2.48 -10.61
CA ILE A 87 2.05 -1.11 -10.63
C ILE A 87 0.93 -0.10 -10.38
N TYR A 88 -0.14 -0.13 -11.18
CA TYR A 88 -1.28 0.76 -10.99
C TYR A 88 -2.08 0.43 -9.73
N GLY A 89 -2.12 -0.84 -9.32
CA GLY A 89 -2.68 -1.27 -8.04
C GLY A 89 -1.96 -0.63 -6.85
N ALA A 90 -0.63 -0.53 -6.91
CA ALA A 90 0.18 0.11 -5.89
C ALA A 90 -0.13 1.59 -5.76
N LEU A 91 -0.27 2.30 -6.87
CA LEU A 91 -0.71 3.69 -6.86
C LEU A 91 -2.12 3.84 -6.24
N PHE A 92 -3.05 2.97 -6.62
CA PHE A 92 -4.40 2.96 -6.04
C PHE A 92 -4.36 2.74 -4.52
N PHE A 93 -3.57 1.76 -4.04
CA PHE A 93 -3.43 1.49 -2.61
C PHE A 93 -2.70 2.61 -1.86
N THR A 94 -1.72 3.28 -2.46
CA THR A 94 -1.09 4.48 -1.87
C THR A 94 -2.15 5.53 -1.54
N ILE A 95 -3.05 5.82 -2.49
CA ILE A 95 -4.13 6.79 -2.28
C ILE A 95 -5.15 6.26 -1.27
N LEU A 96 -5.51 4.98 -1.37
CA LEU A 96 -6.48 4.35 -0.48
C LEU A 96 -6.01 4.37 0.99
N TYR A 97 -4.72 4.13 1.24
CA TYR A 97 -4.17 4.09 2.59
C TYR A 97 -4.21 5.45 3.28
N VAL A 98 -4.29 6.56 2.55
CA VAL A 98 -4.50 7.90 3.12
C VAL A 98 -5.81 7.96 3.93
N PHE A 99 -6.84 7.19 3.55
CA PHE A 99 -8.08 7.11 4.33
C PHE A 99 -7.88 6.49 5.72
N ALA A 100 -6.80 5.74 5.94
CA ALA A 100 -6.43 5.22 7.26
C ALA A 100 -5.76 6.28 8.16
N MET A 101 -5.53 7.51 7.70
CA MET A 101 -5.02 8.59 8.55
C MET A 101 -5.97 8.88 9.73
N PRO A 102 -5.44 9.04 10.96
CA PRO A 102 -6.25 9.32 12.14
C PRO A 102 -6.81 10.74 12.09
N ARG A 103 -8.00 10.95 12.66
CA ARG A 103 -8.61 12.29 12.67
C ARG A 103 -8.09 13.08 13.85
N ASN A 104 -7.61 14.30 13.62
CA ASN A 104 -7.18 15.17 14.70
C ASN A 104 -8.39 15.68 15.50
N LYS A 105 -8.71 15.01 16.60
CA LYS A 105 -9.75 15.42 17.56
C LYS A 105 -9.21 16.27 18.73
N TYR A 106 -7.90 16.55 18.75
CA TYR A 106 -7.26 17.31 19.84
C TYR A 106 -7.37 18.82 19.66
N VAL A 107 -7.60 19.27 18.42
CA VAL A 107 -7.86 20.68 18.12
C VAL A 107 -9.37 20.86 18.15
N LYS A 108 -9.89 21.35 19.27
CA LYS A 108 -11.21 22.00 19.27
C LYS A 108 -11.02 23.35 18.60
N PHE A 109 -11.64 23.58 17.45
CA PHE A 109 -11.85 24.94 16.97
C PHE A 109 -12.72 25.64 18.03
N VAL A 110 -12.14 26.63 18.71
CA VAL A 110 -12.84 27.56 19.60
C VAL A 110 -13.52 28.59 18.73
#